data_AF-A0A4R1WMC5-F1
#
_entry.id   AF-A0A4R1WMC5-F1
#
_cell.length_a   1.000
_cell.length_b   1.000
_cell.length_c   1.000
_cell.angle_alpha   90.00
_cell.angle_beta   90.00
_cell.angle_gamma   90.00
#
_symmetry.space_group_name_H-M   'P 1'
#
loop_
_entity.id
_entity.type
_entity.pdbx_description
1 polymer ?
#
loop_
_entity_poly.entity_id
_entity_poly.type
_entity_poly.pdbx_seq_one_letter_code
_entity_poly.pdbx_strand_id
1 'polypeptide(L)'
;MDGAAAPVMPYSPPTYEKQGQVRRYAGLTTGVVLLLAATGCVAVPEKNTSQSLSRAAVTLADGKAVVERYNEVNNKANQARDAKLSETIEGDPTLAQTRAGYRIDGKLDAADKKKIKPFTYTKPQIGAPAFSSYPMRFVVSSGVSDDPESQQLGVWQRLNAGTSR
;
A
#
# COMPACT_ATOMS: atom_id res chain seq x y z
N MET A 1 -35.07 -17.43 -24.28
CA MET A 1 -33.83 -16.75 -24.72
C MET A 1 -32.84 -16.93 -23.58
N ASP A 2 -32.06 -18.00 -23.65
CA ASP A 2 -31.10 -18.36 -22.61
C ASP A 2 -29.85 -17.47 -22.74
N GLY A 3 -29.65 -16.58 -21.76
CA GLY A 3 -28.47 -15.74 -21.68
C GLY A 3 -27.30 -16.54 -21.10
N ALA A 4 -26.37 -16.94 -21.94
CA ALA A 4 -25.13 -17.56 -21.50
C ALA A 4 -24.33 -16.58 -20.61
N ALA A 5 -24.08 -16.97 -19.36
CA ALA A 5 -23.20 -16.24 -18.45
C ALA A 5 -21.76 -16.25 -19.00
N ALA A 6 -21.14 -15.08 -19.06
CA ALA A 6 -19.75 -14.95 -19.46
C ALA A 6 -18.82 -15.71 -18.48
N PRO A 7 -17.71 -16.31 -18.97
CA PRO A 7 -16.78 -17.04 -18.13
C PRO A 7 -16.12 -16.11 -17.10
N VAL A 8 -16.22 -16.47 -15.83
CA VAL A 8 -15.52 -15.79 -14.73
C VAL A 8 -14.04 -16.11 -14.88
N MET A 9 -13.25 -15.15 -15.36
CA MET A 9 -11.79 -15.29 -15.39
C MET A 9 -11.28 -15.43 -13.94
N PRO A 10 -10.44 -16.43 -13.63
CA PRO A 10 -9.86 -16.57 -12.30
C PRO A 10 -8.99 -15.34 -11.99
N TYR A 11 -9.32 -14.65 -10.89
CA TYR A 11 -8.53 -13.54 -10.39
C TYR A 11 -7.11 -14.03 -10.07
N SER A 12 -6.13 -13.55 -10.83
CA SER A 12 -4.72 -13.68 -10.50
C SER A 12 -4.31 -12.42 -9.74
N PRO A 13 -3.93 -12.51 -8.45
CA PRO A 13 -3.46 -11.34 -7.73
C PRO A 13 -2.21 -10.79 -8.43
N PRO A 14 -2.01 -9.45 -8.47
CA PRO A 14 -0.78 -8.89 -8.97
C PRO A 14 0.39 -9.46 -8.15
N THR A 15 1.36 -10.05 -8.85
CA THR A 15 2.62 -10.43 -8.23
C THR A 15 3.36 -9.15 -7.86
N TYR A 16 3.32 -8.79 -6.59
CA TYR A 16 4.22 -7.78 -6.06
C TYR A 16 5.63 -8.36 -6.15
N GLU A 17 6.41 -7.92 -7.14
CA GLU A 17 7.85 -8.13 -7.10
C GLU A 17 8.33 -7.53 -5.77
N LYS A 18 8.77 -8.38 -4.85
CA LYS A 18 9.73 -7.94 -3.83
C LYS A 18 10.87 -7.35 -4.66
N GLN A 19 11.02 -6.03 -4.70
CA GLN A 19 12.23 -5.40 -5.19
C GLN A 19 13.37 -6.08 -4.43
N GLY A 20 13.99 -7.03 -5.12
CA GLY A 20 14.92 -7.95 -4.52
C GLY A 20 16.04 -7.12 -3.95
N GLN A 21 16.30 -7.29 -2.67
CA GLN A 21 17.66 -7.14 -2.20
C GLN A 21 18.51 -7.97 -3.15
N VAL A 22 19.32 -7.29 -3.96
CA VAL A 22 20.27 -7.92 -4.87
C VAL A 22 21.23 -8.70 -3.99
N ARG A 23 20.88 -9.96 -3.71
CA ARG A 23 21.76 -10.96 -3.13
C ARG A 23 22.76 -11.29 -4.21
N ARG A 24 23.85 -10.53 -4.26
CA ARG A 24 25.05 -10.88 -5.01
C ARG A 24 25.71 -12.08 -4.33
N TYR A 25 25.28 -13.27 -4.72
CA TYR A 25 26.04 -14.50 -4.59
C TYR A 25 25.86 -15.25 -5.92
N ALA A 26 26.79 -15.96 -6.53
CA ALA A 26 28.23 -16.13 -6.48
C ALA A 26 28.52 -17.20 -7.57
N GLY A 27 29.74 -17.26 -8.12
CA GLY A 27 30.23 -18.35 -8.97
C GLY A 27 30.59 -17.88 -10.38
N LEU A 28 31.76 -18.18 -10.95
CA LEU A 28 32.66 -19.32 -10.83
C LEU A 28 34.10 -18.86 -11.15
N THR A 29 35.13 -19.44 -10.52
CA THR A 29 36.17 -20.25 -11.21
C THR A 29 37.19 -20.78 -10.21
N THR A 30 37.09 -22.10 -10.01
CA THR A 30 38.17 -23.09 -9.85
C THR A 30 39.60 -22.56 -9.66
N GLY A 31 40.15 -22.78 -8.47
CA GLY A 31 41.57 -22.55 -8.18
C GLY A 31 42.04 -23.29 -6.94
N VAL A 32 42.59 -24.49 -7.16
CA VAL A 32 43.60 -25.21 -6.36
C VAL A 32 43.26 -25.50 -4.89
N VAL A 33 43.07 -26.79 -4.63
CA VAL A 33 43.12 -27.42 -3.30
C VAL A 33 44.53 -27.28 -2.73
N LEU A 34 44.68 -26.56 -1.61
CA LEU A 34 45.81 -26.68 -0.69
C LEU A 34 45.25 -26.94 0.71
N LEU A 35 45.34 -28.21 1.12
CA LEU A 35 45.06 -28.68 2.48
C LEU A 35 46.12 -28.13 3.44
N LEU A 36 45.78 -27.09 4.19
CA LEU A 36 46.47 -26.76 5.45
C LEU A 36 45.51 -27.02 6.61
N ALA A 37 45.70 -28.16 7.28
CA ALA A 37 45.07 -28.47 8.55
C ALA A 37 45.73 -27.63 9.65
N ALA A 38 45.26 -26.39 9.85
CA ALA A 38 45.56 -25.61 11.03
C ALA A 38 44.49 -25.90 12.09
N THR A 39 44.85 -26.63 13.15
CA THR A 39 44.09 -26.72 14.40
C THR A 39 44.18 -25.37 15.12
N GLY A 40 43.55 -24.35 14.55
CA GLY A 40 43.29 -23.09 15.23
C GLY A 40 41.90 -23.19 15.84
N CYS A 41 41.77 -22.87 17.14
CA CYS A 41 40.49 -22.57 17.76
C CYS A 41 39.86 -21.38 17.00
N VAL A 42 39.11 -21.67 15.93
CA VAL A 42 38.26 -20.68 15.27
C VAL A 42 37.13 -20.45 16.26
N ALA A 43 37.30 -19.42 17.10
CA ALA A 43 36.19 -18.76 17.73
C ALA A 43 35.33 -18.22 16.59
N VAL A 44 34.34 -19.02 16.18
CA VAL A 44 33.27 -18.55 15.28
C VAL A 44 32.64 -17.38 16.03
N PRO A 45 32.78 -16.14 15.55
CA PRO A 45 32.16 -15.01 16.22
C PRO A 45 30.67 -15.33 16.33
N GLU A 46 30.09 -15.16 17.51
CA GLU A 46 28.64 -15.29 17.64
C GLU A 46 28.00 -14.44 16.55
N LYS A 47 27.11 -15.07 15.79
CA LYS A 47 26.40 -14.40 14.70
C LYS A 47 25.75 -13.18 15.31
N ASN A 48 26.25 -11.99 14.97
CA ASN A 48 25.68 -10.72 15.42
C ASN A 48 24.21 -10.66 14.97
N THR A 49 23.30 -11.16 15.80
CA THR A 49 21.87 -10.97 15.64
C THR A 49 21.60 -9.57 16.14
N SER A 50 21.85 -8.57 15.29
CA SER A 50 21.32 -7.24 15.53
C SER A 50 19.81 -7.41 15.68
N GLN A 51 19.27 -7.14 16.87
CA GLN A 51 17.84 -7.09 17.09
C GLN A 51 17.28 -6.09 16.09
N SER A 52 16.54 -6.58 15.11
CA SER A 52 15.90 -5.73 14.13
C SER A 52 14.89 -4.86 14.86
N LEU A 53 15.19 -3.56 15.01
CA LEU A 53 14.29 -2.60 15.63
C LEU A 53 13.04 -2.50 14.76
N SER A 54 11.95 -3.12 15.20
CA SER A 54 10.64 -3.00 14.58
C SER A 54 9.84 -1.87 15.23
N ARG A 55 8.98 -1.21 14.45
CA ARG A 55 8.05 -0.19 14.93
C ARG A 55 6.69 -0.38 14.27
N ALA A 56 5.62 -0.01 14.97
CA ALA A 56 4.30 0.04 14.35
C ALA A 56 4.32 0.92 13.09
N ALA A 57 3.60 0.49 12.04
CA ALA A 57 3.52 1.23 10.79
C ALA A 57 3.09 2.69 10.98
N VAL A 58 2.16 2.91 11.92
CA VAL A 58 1.58 4.21 12.26
C VAL A 58 1.13 4.21 13.73
N THR A 59 1.08 5.39 14.37
CA THR A 59 0.39 5.53 15.66
C THR A 59 -1.13 5.59 15.44
N LEU A 60 -1.94 5.36 16.48
CA LEU A 60 -3.39 5.50 16.35
C LEU A 60 -3.80 6.93 15.98
N ALA A 61 -3.12 7.93 16.53
CA ALA A 61 -3.38 9.34 16.24
C ALA A 61 -3.04 9.68 14.79
N ASP A 62 -1.85 9.29 14.32
CA ASP A 62 -1.43 9.54 12.94
C ASP A 62 -2.32 8.79 11.94
N GLY A 63 -2.74 7.57 12.27
CA GLY A 63 -3.65 6.79 11.42
C GLY A 63 -5.01 7.48 11.27
N LYS A 64 -5.55 8.05 12.35
CA LYS A 64 -6.77 8.87 12.30
C LYS A 64 -6.58 10.16 11.50
N ALA A 65 -5.44 10.84 11.68
CA ALA A 65 -5.12 12.06 10.95
C ALA A 65 -5.00 11.82 9.43
N VAL A 66 -4.49 10.65 9.01
CA VAL A 66 -4.47 10.25 7.60
C VAL A 66 -5.90 10.12 7.04
N VAL A 67 -6.81 9.48 7.78
CA VAL A 67 -8.22 9.34 7.37
C VAL A 67 -8.92 10.69 7.29
N GLU A 68 -8.69 11.57 8.25
CA GLU A 68 -9.22 12.94 8.24
C GLU A 68 -8.74 13.72 7.02
N ARG A 69 -7.43 13.71 6.76
CA ARG A 69 -6.85 14.33 5.56
C ARG A 69 -7.42 13.73 4.27
N TYR A 70 -7.61 12.42 4.21
CA TYR A 70 -8.23 11.79 3.05
C TYR A 70 -9.66 12.31 2.85
N ASN A 71 -10.49 12.35 3.89
CA ASN A 71 -11.86 12.85 3.80
C ASN A 71 -11.91 14.29 3.24
N GLU A 72 -11.03 15.17 3.69
CA GLU A 72 -10.98 16.55 3.20
C GLU A 72 -10.54 16.66 1.75
N VAL A 73 -9.47 15.96 1.38
CA VAL A 73 -8.85 16.08 0.06
C VAL A 73 -9.65 15.30 -1.00
N ASN A 74 -10.12 14.10 -0.68
CA ASN A 74 -10.91 13.26 -1.58
C ASN A 74 -12.18 13.96 -2.02
N ASN A 75 -12.91 14.61 -1.11
CA ASN A 75 -14.13 15.33 -1.46
C ASN A 75 -13.86 16.52 -2.39
N LYS A 76 -12.77 17.27 -2.14
CA LYS A 76 -12.34 18.35 -3.05
C LYS A 76 -11.96 17.80 -4.42
N ALA A 77 -11.18 16.72 -4.46
CA ALA A 77 -10.75 16.08 -5.70
C ALA A 77 -11.96 15.54 -6.50
N ASN A 78 -12.89 14.85 -5.85
CA ASN A 78 -14.09 14.29 -6.47
C ASN A 78 -15.01 15.36 -7.06
N GLN A 79 -15.20 16.49 -6.36
CA GLN A 79 -16.00 17.61 -6.85
C GLN A 79 -15.36 18.28 -8.08
N ALA A 80 -14.04 18.33 -8.14
CA ALA A 80 -13.31 18.92 -9.25
C ALA A 80 -12.91 17.92 -10.35
N ARG A 81 -13.13 16.61 -10.15
CA ARG A 81 -12.51 15.52 -10.93
C ARG A 81 -10.99 15.70 -11.05
N ASP A 82 -10.37 16.20 -9.99
CA ASP A 82 -8.96 16.60 -9.96
C ASP A 82 -8.05 15.42 -9.60
N ALA A 83 -7.57 14.73 -10.63
CA ALA A 83 -6.64 13.61 -10.50
C ALA A 83 -5.30 14.01 -9.86
N LYS A 84 -4.89 15.27 -9.97
CA LYS A 84 -3.62 15.74 -9.40
C LYS A 84 -3.76 15.93 -7.89
N LEU A 85 -4.91 16.41 -7.44
CA LEU A 85 -5.23 16.49 -6.02
C LEU A 85 -5.36 15.10 -5.39
N SER A 86 -6.00 14.14 -6.07
CA SER A 86 -6.07 12.73 -5.61
C SER A 86 -4.69 12.09 -5.43
N GLU A 87 -3.69 12.39 -6.27
CA GLU A 87 -2.32 11.87 -6.14
C GLU A 87 -1.62 12.25 -4.80
N THR A 88 -2.13 13.26 -4.09
CA THR A 88 -1.58 13.70 -2.80
C THR A 88 -2.03 12.83 -1.62
N ILE A 89 -3.05 11.98 -1.82
CA ILE A 89 -3.67 11.11 -0.81
C ILE A 89 -3.86 9.66 -1.28
N GLU A 90 -3.62 9.36 -2.57
CA GLU A 90 -3.76 8.01 -3.10
C GLU A 90 -2.46 7.56 -3.78
N GLY A 91 -2.11 6.30 -3.54
CA GLY A 91 -1.12 5.56 -4.32
C GLY A 91 -1.79 4.56 -5.26
N ASP A 92 -0.98 3.95 -6.13
CA ASP A 92 -1.48 2.85 -6.97
C ASP A 92 -1.72 1.57 -6.13
N PRO A 93 -2.75 0.76 -6.50
CA PRO A 93 -3.56 0.86 -7.72
C PRO A 93 -4.78 1.81 -7.63
N THR A 94 -5.12 2.32 -6.44
CA THR A 94 -6.32 3.15 -6.23
C THR A 94 -6.28 4.42 -7.09
N LEU A 95 -5.14 5.12 -7.14
CA LEU A 95 -4.99 6.32 -7.94
C LEU A 95 -5.26 6.09 -9.44
N ALA A 96 -4.85 4.94 -9.99
CA ALA A 96 -5.15 4.58 -11.37
C ALA A 96 -6.67 4.38 -11.60
N GLN A 97 -7.38 3.80 -10.63
CA GLN A 97 -8.84 3.64 -10.68
C GLN A 97 -9.54 5.01 -10.62
N THR A 98 -9.14 5.87 -9.69
CA THR A 98 -9.65 7.25 -9.56
C THR A 98 -9.47 8.04 -10.86
N ARG A 99 -8.27 7.99 -11.45
CA ARG A 99 -7.98 8.61 -12.76
C ARG A 99 -8.88 8.05 -13.87
N ALA A 100 -9.14 6.74 -13.88
CA ALA A 100 -10.04 6.14 -14.84
C ALA A 100 -11.49 6.60 -14.62
N GLY A 101 -11.97 6.63 -13.38
CA GLY A 101 -13.30 7.12 -13.00
C GLY A 101 -13.54 8.55 -13.47
N TYR A 102 -12.63 9.48 -13.15
CA TYR A 102 -12.75 10.86 -13.62
C TYR A 102 -12.80 11.00 -15.15
N ARG A 103 -12.04 10.18 -15.89
CA ARG A 103 -12.12 10.18 -17.37
C ARG A 103 -13.44 9.65 -17.89
N ILE A 104 -14.01 8.63 -17.25
CA ILE A 104 -15.32 8.08 -17.60
C ILE A 104 -16.39 9.13 -17.31
N ASP A 105 -16.39 9.72 -16.12
CA ASP A 105 -17.35 10.74 -15.70
C ASP A 105 -17.29 11.99 -16.59
N GLY A 106 -16.08 12.44 -16.96
CA GLY A 106 -15.92 13.56 -17.89
C GLY A 106 -16.52 13.30 -19.27
N LYS A 107 -16.56 12.03 -19.73
CA LYS A 107 -17.22 11.65 -20.98
C LYS A 107 -18.74 11.52 -20.84
N LEU A 108 -19.20 10.95 -19.73
CA LEU A 108 -20.63 10.71 -19.47
C LEU A 108 -21.38 11.98 -19.02
N ASP A 109 -20.65 12.98 -18.52
CA ASP A 109 -21.17 14.23 -18.00
C ASP A 109 -20.22 15.39 -18.37
N ALA A 110 -20.13 15.65 -19.67
CA ALA A 110 -19.36 16.76 -20.23
C ALA A 110 -19.85 18.15 -19.79
N ALA A 111 -21.13 18.26 -19.39
CA ALA A 111 -21.71 19.47 -18.82
C ALA A 111 -21.35 19.66 -17.33
N ASP A 112 -20.68 18.68 -16.73
CA ASP A 112 -20.15 18.73 -15.36
C ASP A 112 -21.24 18.96 -14.28
N LYS A 113 -22.45 18.45 -14.54
CA LYS A 113 -23.63 18.62 -13.67
C LYS A 113 -23.79 17.48 -12.66
N LYS A 114 -23.19 16.32 -12.92
CA LYS A 114 -23.26 15.10 -12.11
C LYS A 114 -21.96 14.95 -11.32
N LYS A 115 -21.80 15.81 -10.32
CA LYS A 115 -20.67 15.74 -9.39
C LYS A 115 -20.80 14.51 -8.48
N ILE A 116 -19.67 13.89 -8.17
CA ILE A 116 -19.59 12.80 -7.20
C ILE A 116 -20.03 13.36 -5.84
N LYS A 117 -21.03 12.74 -5.21
CA LYS A 117 -21.53 13.19 -3.91
C LYS A 117 -20.41 13.07 -2.85
N PRO A 118 -20.24 14.08 -1.99
CA PRO A 118 -19.25 13.98 -0.91
C PRO A 118 -19.59 12.85 0.06
N PHE A 119 -18.56 12.13 0.49
CA PHE A 119 -18.66 11.12 1.54
C PHE A 119 -17.44 11.19 2.45
N THR A 120 -17.54 10.60 3.64
CA THR A 120 -16.46 10.53 4.61
C THR A 120 -16.37 9.15 5.21
N TYR A 121 -15.15 8.71 5.48
CA TYR A 121 -14.90 7.54 6.32
C TYR A 121 -15.08 7.94 7.79
N THR A 122 -15.94 7.20 8.48
CA THR A 122 -16.35 7.50 9.86
C THR A 122 -15.87 6.40 10.82
N LYS A 123 -15.65 6.80 12.10
CA LYS A 123 -15.27 5.90 13.20
C LYS A 123 -14.10 4.95 12.84
N PRO A 124 -12.95 5.47 12.35
CA PRO A 124 -11.86 4.62 11.88
C PRO A 124 -11.24 3.79 13.02
N GLN A 125 -11.09 2.50 12.78
CA GLN A 125 -10.34 1.54 13.59
C GLN A 125 -9.04 1.19 12.88
N ILE A 126 -7.90 1.38 13.56
CA ILE A 126 -6.56 1.29 12.96
C ILE A 126 -5.89 -0.03 13.38
N GLY A 127 -5.51 -0.84 12.39
CA GLY A 127 -4.63 -1.99 12.57
C GLY A 127 -3.22 -1.67 12.08
N ALA A 128 -2.25 -1.53 12.98
CA ALA A 128 -0.89 -1.09 12.67
C ALA A 128 0.16 -2.16 13.05
N PRO A 129 0.48 -3.11 12.16
CA PRO A 129 1.53 -4.09 12.41
C PRO A 129 2.92 -3.45 12.51
N ALA A 130 3.85 -4.15 13.14
CA ALA A 130 5.22 -3.71 13.27
C ALA A 130 6.06 -4.11 12.04
N PHE A 131 6.91 -3.18 11.58
CA PHE A 131 7.84 -3.36 10.47
C PHE A 131 9.24 -2.94 10.86
N SER A 132 10.25 -3.60 10.30
CA SER A 132 11.67 -3.22 10.44
C SER A 132 12.18 -2.35 9.29
N SER A 133 11.41 -2.20 8.21
CA SER A 133 11.76 -1.38 7.04
C SER A 133 10.53 -0.80 6.34
N TYR A 134 10.74 0.23 5.54
CA TYR A 134 9.72 0.78 4.64
C TYR A 134 9.60 -0.05 3.34
N PRO A 135 8.47 0.05 2.62
CA PRO A 135 7.23 0.72 3.03
C PRO A 135 6.53 -0.04 4.15
N MET A 136 5.97 0.69 5.11
CA MET A 136 5.14 0.11 6.18
C MET A 136 3.68 0.25 5.81
N ARG A 137 2.85 -0.74 6.15
CA ARG A 137 1.43 -0.73 5.81
C ARG A 137 0.57 -0.88 7.06
N PHE A 138 -0.56 -0.19 7.06
CA PHE A 138 -1.57 -0.33 8.09
C PHE A 138 -2.94 -0.43 7.43
N VAL A 139 -3.91 -0.97 8.18
CA VAL A 139 -5.28 -1.11 7.73
C VAL A 139 -6.19 -0.18 8.52
N VAL A 140 -7.24 0.29 7.85
CA VAL A 140 -8.30 1.07 8.46
C VAL A 140 -9.62 0.41 8.14
N SER A 141 -10.39 0.06 9.18
CA SER A 141 -11.80 -0.28 9.04
C SER A 141 -12.64 0.94 9.43
N SER A 142 -13.60 1.34 8.60
CA SER A 142 -14.43 2.52 8.85
C SER A 142 -15.80 2.39 8.20
N GLY A 143 -16.81 3.04 8.76
CA GLY A 143 -18.10 3.19 8.08
C GLY A 143 -18.03 4.27 7.00
N VAL A 144 -19.03 4.34 6.11
CA VAL A 144 -19.12 5.37 5.07
C VAL A 144 -20.35 6.25 5.32
N SER A 145 -20.19 7.58 5.29
CA SER A 145 -21.24 8.50 5.74
C SER A 145 -22.52 8.49 4.89
N ASP A 146 -22.42 8.15 3.61
CA ASP A 146 -23.54 8.09 2.67
C ASP A 146 -24.12 6.67 2.50
N ASP A 147 -23.52 5.68 3.17
CA ASP A 147 -24.04 4.32 3.31
C ASP A 147 -23.72 3.78 4.73
N PRO A 148 -24.56 4.12 5.74
CA PRO A 148 -24.29 3.82 7.14
C PRO A 148 -24.21 2.32 7.48
N GLU A 149 -24.78 1.46 6.64
CA GLU A 149 -24.74 0.00 6.80
C GLU A 149 -23.47 -0.61 6.20
N SER A 150 -22.73 0.16 5.40
CA SER A 150 -21.48 -0.28 4.79
C SER A 150 -20.28 -0.12 5.72
N GLN A 151 -19.34 -1.05 5.59
CA GLN A 151 -18.03 -0.99 6.19
C GLN A 151 -16.97 -1.07 5.09
N GLN A 152 -16.03 -0.14 5.13
CA GLN A 152 -14.89 -0.08 4.23
C GLN A 152 -13.62 -0.54 4.95
N LEU A 153 -12.82 -1.36 4.26
CA LEU A 153 -11.47 -1.74 4.69
C LEU A 153 -10.44 -1.16 3.72
N GLY A 154 -9.66 -0.19 4.17
CA GLY A 154 -8.59 0.44 3.41
C GLY A 154 -7.20 -0.05 3.83
N VAL A 155 -6.30 -0.22 2.85
CA VAL A 155 -4.87 -0.48 3.09
C VAL A 155 -4.09 0.79 2.76
N TRP A 156 -3.31 1.26 3.72
CA TRP A 156 -2.58 2.52 3.67
C TRP A 156 -1.08 2.28 3.75
N GLN A 157 -0.28 3.23 3.23
CA GLN A 157 1.15 3.04 3.12
C GLN A 157 1.95 4.23 3.63
N ARG A 158 2.87 3.94 4.55
CA ARG A 158 3.92 4.85 4.97
C ARG A 158 5.18 4.54 4.18
N LEU A 159 5.65 5.50 3.38
CA LEU A 159 6.82 5.34 2.51
C LEU A 159 8.13 5.65 3.23
N ASN A 160 8.10 6.53 4.22
CA ASN A 160 9.28 6.97 4.95
C ASN A 160 8.90 7.50 6.35
N ALA A 161 9.89 7.97 7.11
CA ALA A 161 9.68 8.47 8.47
C ALA A 161 8.82 9.74 8.56
N GLY A 162 8.73 10.55 7.49
CA GLY A 162 8.03 11.83 7.48
C GLY A 162 6.70 11.85 6.73
N THR A 163 6.29 10.77 6.04
CA THR A 163 5.08 10.80 5.21
C THR A 163 4.35 9.45 5.16
N SER A 164 3.07 9.48 5.51
CA SER A 164 2.07 8.47 5.18
C SER A 164 1.11 9.02 4.12
N ARG A 165 0.81 8.21 3.10
CA ARG A 165 -0.24 8.49 2.12
C ARG A 165 -1.22 7.33 2.09
#